data_AF-A0A7Y3J8K3-F1
#
_entry.id   AF-A0A7Y3J8K3-F1
#
_cell.length_a   1.000
_cell.length_b   1.000
_cell.length_c   1.000
_cell.angle_alpha   90.00
_cell.angle_beta   90.00
_cell.angle_gamma   90.00
#
_symmetry.space_group_name_H-M   'P 1'
#
loop_
_entity.id
_entity.type
_entity.pdbx_description
1 polymer ?
#
loop_
_entity_poly.entity_id
_entity_poly.type
_entity_poly.pdbx_seq_one_letter_code
_entity_poly.pdbx_strand_id
1 'polypeptide(L)' 'MLLAVDVGERPVTTIEGLAPADGLHPLQQAFIDADAVQCGFCTSGML' A
#
# COMPACT_ATOMS: atom_id res chain seq x y z
N MET A 1 -14.29 3.23 -8.33
CA MET A 1 -13.52 2.94 -9.55
C MET A 1 -13.22 4.27 -10.22
N LEU A 2 -11.99 4.47 -10.69
CA LEU A 2 -11.54 5.70 -11.32
C LEU A 2 -10.91 5.33 -12.65
N LEU A 3 -11.22 6.03 -13.73
CA LEU A 3 -10.57 5.81 -15.01
C LEU A 3 -9.24 6.57 -15.05
N ALA A 4 -8.29 6.10 -15.88
CA ALA A 4 -7.03 6.80 -16.06
C ALA A 4 -7.22 8.24 -16.54
N VAL A 5 -8.22 8.48 -17.41
CA VAL A 5 -8.57 9.83 -17.89
C VAL A 5 -9.06 10.75 -16.77
N ASP A 6 -9.69 10.20 -15.74
CA ASP A 6 -10.15 10.99 -14.60
C ASP A 6 -8.96 11.47 -13.77
N VAL A 7 -7.89 10.68 -13.62
CA VAL A 7 -6.68 11.02 -12.85
C VAL A 7 -5.90 12.19 -13.47
N GLY A 8 -5.68 12.16 -14.79
CA GLY A 8 -4.83 13.13 -15.48
C GLY A 8 -3.37 13.09 -15.00
N GLU A 9 -2.77 14.26 -14.80
CA GLU A 9 -1.35 14.44 -14.41
C GLU A 9 -1.07 14.22 -12.91
N ARG A 10 -2.08 13.85 -12.11
CA ARG A 10 -1.92 13.71 -10.66
C ARG A 10 -1.06 12.49 -10.30
N PRO A 11 -0.17 12.60 -9.30
CA PRO A 11 0.60 11.45 -8.85
C PRO A 11 -0.31 10.38 -8.24
N VAL A 12 -0.02 9.12 -8.53
CA VAL A 12 -0.68 7.95 -7.95
C VAL A 12 0.36 7.16 -7.16
N THR A 13 0.05 6.87 -5.90
CA THR A 13 0.87 6.02 -5.03
C THR A 13 0.13 4.72 -4.78
N THR A 14 0.79 3.59 -5.03
CA THR A 14 0.30 2.25 -4.70
C THR A 14 0.99 1.74 -3.43
N ILE A 15 0.61 0.55 -2.97
CA ILE A 15 1.21 -0.09 -1.79
C ILE A 15 2.74 -0.22 -1.91
N GLU A 16 3.25 -0.52 -3.10
CA GLU A 16 4.70 -0.63 -3.38
C GLU A 16 5.39 0.73 -3.27
N GLY A 17 4.67 1.82 -3.57
CA GLY A 17 5.18 3.18 -3.45
C GLY A 17 5.31 3.68 -2.01
N LEU A 18 4.75 2.96 -1.02
CA LEU A 18 4.95 3.28 0.41
C LEU A 18 6.29 2.76 0.93
N ALA A 19 6.84 1.71 0.32
CA ALA A 19 8.07 1.08 0.80
C ALA A 19 9.30 1.95 0.46
N PRO A 20 10.12 2.34 1.46
CA PRO A 20 11.40 3.01 1.20
C PRO A 20 12.40 2.05 0.55
N ALA A 21 13.50 2.59 0.01
CA ALA A 21 14.53 1.81 -0.68
C ALA A 21 15.19 0.72 0.20
N ASP A 22 15.14 0.89 1.51
CA ASP A 22 15.81 0.09 2.52
C ASP A 22 14.86 -0.66 3.47
N GLY A 23 13.57 -0.80 3.13
CA GLY A 23 12.70 -1.68 3.91
C GLY A 23 11.20 -1.42 3.76
N LEU A 24 10.47 -1.68 4.84
CA LEU A 24 9.02 -1.50 4.91
C LEU A 24 8.67 -0.12 5.48
N HIS A 25 7.57 0.44 5.00
CA HIS A 25 6.94 1.59 5.65
C HIS A 25 6.54 1.21 7.09
N PRO A 26 6.60 2.12 8.08
CA PRO A 26 6.19 1.80 9.45
C PRO A 26 4.79 1.18 9.57
N LEU A 27 3.85 1.58 8.71
CA LEU A 27 2.51 0.97 8.65
C LEU A 27 2.55 -0.49 8.16
N GLN A 28 3.34 -0.78 7.13
CA GLN A 28 3.52 -2.14 6.63
C GLN A 28 4.15 -3.03 7.71
N GLN A 29 5.16 -2.52 8.43
CA GLN A 29 5.77 -3.25 9.55
C GLN A 29 4.78 -3.48 10.70
N ALA A 30 3.98 -2.47 11.06
CA ALA A 30 2.98 -2.60 12.13
C ALA A 30 1.92 -3.67 11.82
N PHE A 31 1.54 -3.85 10.56
CA PHE A 31 0.62 -4.93 10.17
C PHE A 31 1.22 -6.32 10.38
N ILE A 32 2.54 -6.46 10.17
CA ILE A 32 3.26 -7.70 10.45
C ILE A 32 3.34 -7.91 11.96
N ASP A 33 3.77 -6.89 12.71
CA ASP A 33 3.98 -6.98 14.16
C ASP A 33 2.68 -7.26 14.94
N ALA A 34 1.54 -6.85 14.39
CA ALA A 34 0.22 -7.06 14.98
C ALA A 34 -0.48 -8.35 14.50
N ASP A 35 0.20 -9.22 13.74
CA ASP A 35 -0.40 -10.41 13.10
C ASP A 35 -1.68 -10.07 12.31
N ALA A 36 -1.74 -8.87 11.71
CA ALA A 36 -2.89 -8.38 10.98
C ALA A 36 -2.99 -8.94 9.55
N VAL A 37 -2.07 -9.84 9.19
CA VAL A 37 -1.98 -10.48 7.86
C VAL A 37 -2.30 -11.97 7.98
N GLN A 38 -3.38 -12.41 7.33
CA GLN A 38 -3.70 -13.83 7.17
C GLN A 38 -3.26 -14.31 5.78
N CYS A 39 -4.18 -14.42 4.83
CA CYS A 39 -3.84 -14.75 3.44
C CYS A 39 -3.20 -13.58 2.65
N GLY A 40 -3.24 -12.37 3.19
CA GLY A 40 -2.61 -11.17 2.63
C GLY A 40 -3.36 -10.47 1.49
N PHE A 41 -4.44 -11.04 0.97
CA PHE A 41 -5.12 -10.51 -0.23
C PHE A 41 -5.63 -9.07 -0.06
N CYS A 42 -6.17 -8.75 1.11
CA CYS A 42 -6.76 -7.43 1.39
C CYS A 42 -5.76 -6.43 2.00
N THR A 43 -4.56 -6.86 2.37
CA THR A 43 -3.59 -6.03 3.12
C THR A 43 -3.19 -4.78 2.34
N SER A 44 -3.03 -4.87 1.02
CA SER A 44 -2.68 -3.73 0.17
C SER A 44 -3.80 -2.68 0.01
N GLY A 45 -5.04 -3.03 0.32
CA GLY A 45 -6.17 -2.10 0.32
C GLY A 45 -6.51 -1.52 1.70
N MET A 46 -5.97 -2.12 2.77
CA MET A 46 -6.10 -1.60 4.13
C MET A 46 -5.00 -0.60 4.51
N LEU A 47 -3.83 -0.72 3.87
CA LEU A 47 -2.66 0.15 4.01
C LEU A 47 -2.69 1.28 2.98
#